data_AF-K1RUL7-F1
#
_entry.id   AF-K1RUL7-F1
#
_cell.length_a   1.000
_cell.length_b   1.000
_cell.length_c   1.000
_cell.angle_alpha   90.00
_cell.angle_beta   90.00
_cell.angle_gamma   90.00
#
_symmetry.space_group_name_H-M   'P 1'
#
loop_
_entity.id
_entity.type
_entity.pdbx_description
1 polymer ?
#
loop_
_entity_poly.entity_id
_entity_poly.type
_entity_poly.pdbx_seq_one_letter_code
_entity_poly.pdbx_strand_id
1 'polypeptide(L)'
;LLAEYHEGLVCLSACLAGEIPQKLLDGDYAGAKSKAEFYRDIFGSENFFIELQDHGIEEQKRIIPSLIKIAREIGVDIVATNDCHYIEKQDSTVHNILLCIQTNRTVNDSDRMEFKTSEFYLKTEDEMREVFASYPEAIDNTQKIADMCNVDFEFGVRKLPRFDVPNNED
;
A
#
# COMPACT_ATOMS: atom_id res chain seq x y z
N LEU A 1 3.36 -18.81 4.61
CA LEU A 1 3.91 -17.71 3.80
C LEU A 1 4.11 -16.44 4.63
N LEU A 2 3.13 -15.55 4.84
CA LEU A 2 3.39 -14.29 5.58
C LEU A 2 3.99 -14.53 6.98
N ALA A 3 3.37 -15.36 7.82
CA ALA A 3 3.91 -15.69 9.14
C ALA A 3 5.30 -16.36 9.10
N GLU A 4 5.65 -17.02 7.99
CA GLU A 4 6.91 -17.75 7.84
C GLU A 4 8.04 -16.85 7.33
N TYR A 5 7.72 -15.84 6.50
CA TYR A 5 8.67 -14.96 5.81
C TYR A 5 8.45 -13.48 6.16
N HIS A 6 8.07 -13.17 7.40
CA HIS A 6 7.78 -11.79 7.84
C HIS A 6 9.02 -10.99 8.24
N GLU A 7 10.14 -11.66 8.54
CA GLU A 7 11.36 -11.00 9.00
C GLU A 7 11.88 -9.99 7.96
N GLY A 8 12.14 -8.76 8.39
CA GLY A 8 12.62 -7.68 7.54
C GLY A 8 11.54 -6.98 6.68
N LEU A 9 10.25 -7.28 6.89
CA LEU A 9 9.15 -6.66 6.15
C LEU A 9 8.41 -5.60 6.98
N VAL A 10 8.19 -4.43 6.38
CA VAL A 10 7.18 -3.45 6.84
C VAL A 10 5.89 -3.68 6.06
N CYS A 11 4.76 -3.77 6.76
CA CYS A 11 3.45 -4.07 6.20
C CYS A 11 2.47 -2.93 6.42
N LEU A 12 1.75 -2.56 5.35
CA LEU A 12 0.67 -1.58 5.35
C LEU A 12 -0.67 -2.30 5.20
N SER A 13 -1.75 -1.75 5.80
CA SER A 13 -3.08 -2.38 5.78
C SER A 13 -3.79 -2.41 4.41
N ALA A 14 -3.17 -1.87 3.37
CA ALA A 14 -3.65 -1.79 1.98
C ALA A 14 -4.76 -0.74 1.73
N CYS A 15 -5.03 -0.55 0.44
CA CYS A 15 -6.04 0.38 -0.09
C CYS A 15 -7.47 -0.08 0.19
N LEU A 16 -8.46 0.61 -0.38
CA LEU A 16 -9.88 0.29 -0.21
C LEU A 16 -10.25 -1.17 -0.55
N ALA A 17 -9.49 -1.84 -1.42
CA ALA A 17 -9.66 -3.25 -1.77
C ALA A 17 -9.03 -4.23 -0.76
N GLY A 18 -8.30 -3.74 0.23
CA GLY A 18 -7.65 -4.53 1.29
C GLY A 18 -8.65 -5.18 2.25
N GLU A 19 -8.23 -6.25 2.92
CA GLU A 19 -9.09 -7.05 3.81
C GLU A 19 -9.68 -6.21 4.96
N ILE A 20 -8.89 -5.33 5.57
CA ILE A 20 -9.34 -4.48 6.69
C ILE A 20 -10.33 -3.41 6.18
N PRO A 21 -10.01 -2.59 5.15
CA PRO A 21 -10.97 -1.66 4.56
C PRO A 21 -12.28 -2.30 4.08
N GLN A 22 -12.23 -3.45 3.40
CA GLN A 22 -13.44 -4.13 2.93
C GLN A 22 -14.35 -4.54 4.09
N LYS A 23 -13.79 -5.08 5.17
CA LYS A 23 -14.57 -5.40 6.38
C LYS A 23 -15.24 -4.17 7.00
N LEU A 24 -14.55 -3.02 7.02
CA LEU A 24 -15.15 -1.77 7.48
C LEU A 24 -16.28 -1.29 6.55
N LEU A 25 -16.15 -1.49 5.24
CA LEU A 25 -17.20 -1.15 4.28
C LEU A 25 -18.45 -2.01 4.46
N ASP A 26 -18.28 -3.27 4.85
CA ASP A 26 -19.33 -4.23 5.17
C ASP A 26 -19.96 -3.99 6.56
N GLY A 27 -19.42 -3.05 7.34
CA GLY A 27 -19.86 -2.77 8.71
C GLY A 27 -19.33 -3.75 9.77
N ASP A 28 -18.42 -4.64 9.39
CA ASP A 28 -17.76 -5.63 10.27
C ASP A 28 -16.54 -5.01 10.96
N TYR A 29 -16.77 -4.08 11.89
CA TYR A 29 -15.69 -3.45 12.67
C TYR A 29 -14.89 -4.48 13.49
N ALA A 30 -15.57 -5.45 14.10
CA ALA A 30 -14.94 -6.46 14.93
C ALA A 30 -13.99 -7.35 14.11
N GLY A 31 -14.41 -7.79 12.92
CA GLY A 31 -13.55 -8.53 12.03
C GLY A 31 -12.42 -7.67 11.46
N ALA A 32 -12.67 -6.40 11.13
CA ALA A 32 -11.63 -5.50 10.65
C ALA A 32 -10.51 -5.34 11.69
N LYS A 33 -10.89 -5.12 12.96
CA LYS A 33 -9.97 -5.08 14.08
C LYS A 33 -9.21 -6.39 14.27
N SER A 34 -9.92 -7.52 14.29
CA SER A 34 -9.29 -8.83 14.45
C SER A 34 -8.25 -9.12 13.36
N LYS A 35 -8.48 -8.64 12.13
CA LYS A 35 -7.51 -8.76 11.05
C LYS A 35 -6.32 -7.82 11.21
N ALA A 36 -6.55 -6.59 11.64
CA ALA A 36 -5.47 -5.68 11.98
C ALA A 36 -4.59 -6.22 13.13
N GLU A 37 -5.19 -6.83 14.15
CA GLU A 37 -4.46 -7.52 15.23
C GLU A 37 -3.66 -8.70 14.70
N PHE A 38 -4.24 -9.52 13.81
CA PHE A 38 -3.53 -10.63 13.17
C PHE A 38 -2.28 -10.16 12.40
N TYR A 39 -2.38 -9.10 11.60
CA TYR A 39 -1.21 -8.57 10.88
C TYR A 39 -0.19 -7.94 11.84
N ARG A 40 -0.64 -7.18 12.85
CA ARG A 40 0.24 -6.67 13.91
C ARG A 40 1.00 -7.80 14.61
N ASP A 41 0.34 -8.90 14.93
CA ASP A 41 0.95 -10.01 15.66
C ASP A 41 1.98 -10.77 14.80
N ILE A 42 1.86 -10.70 13.46
CA ILE A 42 2.83 -11.25 12.52
C ILE A 42 4.03 -10.32 12.34
N PHE A 43 3.79 -9.04 12.05
CA PHE A 43 4.86 -8.12 11.66
C PHE A 43 5.48 -7.38 12.85
N GLY A 44 4.81 -7.33 13.99
CA GLY A 44 5.17 -6.48 15.13
C GLY A 44 4.50 -5.10 15.05
N SER A 45 4.30 -4.48 16.21
CA SER A 45 3.66 -3.15 16.34
C SER A 45 4.44 -2.03 15.64
N GLU A 46 5.74 -2.22 15.48
CA GLU A 46 6.68 -1.28 14.89
C GLU A 46 6.82 -1.44 13.37
N ASN A 47 6.40 -2.59 12.81
CA ASN A 47 6.49 -2.87 11.37
C ASN A 47 5.11 -3.02 10.69
N PHE A 48 4.01 -2.92 11.43
CA PHE A 48 2.66 -2.87 10.85
C PHE A 48 2.04 -1.48 11.02
N PHE A 49 1.52 -0.93 9.93
CA PHE A 49 0.87 0.38 9.92
C PHE A 49 -0.52 0.29 9.30
N ILE A 50 -1.46 1.05 9.86
CA ILE A 50 -2.75 1.26 9.23
C ILE A 50 -2.60 2.33 8.14
N GLU A 51 -2.83 1.94 6.90
CA GLU A 51 -2.71 2.78 5.71
C GLU A 51 -3.96 3.63 5.52
N LEU A 52 -3.75 4.93 5.30
CA LEU A 52 -4.79 5.90 5.00
C LEU A 52 -4.59 6.43 3.59
N GLN A 53 -5.67 6.44 2.81
CA GLN A 53 -5.72 6.97 1.46
C GLN A 53 -7.02 7.76 1.31
N ASP A 54 -6.95 8.99 0.78
CA ASP A 54 -8.12 9.81 0.48
C ASP A 54 -8.00 10.40 -0.92
N HIS A 55 -8.72 9.80 -1.85
CA HIS A 55 -8.84 10.24 -3.25
C HIS A 55 -10.12 11.03 -3.49
N GLY A 56 -10.80 11.49 -2.42
CA GLY A 56 -12.12 12.12 -2.48
C GLY A 56 -13.29 11.14 -2.61
N ILE A 57 -13.03 9.82 -2.50
CA ILE A 57 -14.02 8.76 -2.64
C ILE A 57 -14.82 8.63 -1.34
N GLU A 58 -16.15 8.59 -1.44
CA GLU A 58 -17.05 8.57 -0.28
C GLU A 58 -16.80 7.38 0.64
N GLU A 59 -16.55 6.20 0.05
CA GLU A 59 -16.23 5.00 0.81
C GLU A 59 -14.95 5.14 1.64
N GLN A 60 -13.92 5.84 1.14
CA GLN A 60 -12.69 6.11 1.89
C GLN A 60 -12.96 7.05 3.06
N LYS A 61 -13.64 8.18 2.80
CA LYS A 61 -14.02 9.15 3.84
C LYS A 61 -14.82 8.50 4.98
N ARG A 62 -15.71 7.57 4.63
CA ARG A 62 -16.53 6.82 5.58
C ARG A 62 -15.70 5.93 6.52
N ILE A 63 -14.63 5.30 6.05
CA ILE A 63 -13.86 4.31 6.83
C ILE A 63 -12.63 4.88 7.52
N ILE A 64 -12.06 6.00 7.07
CA ILE A 64 -10.86 6.62 7.67
C ILE A 64 -10.97 6.78 9.21
N PRO A 65 -12.08 7.29 9.78
CA PRO A 65 -12.21 7.40 11.23
C PRO A 65 -12.14 6.05 11.95
N SER A 66 -12.68 5.00 11.33
CA SER A 66 -12.65 3.64 11.87
C SER A 66 -11.26 3.00 11.76
N LEU A 67 -10.53 3.25 10.67
CA LEU A 67 -9.13 2.83 10.51
C LEU A 67 -8.26 3.44 11.61
N ILE A 68 -8.37 4.75 11.83
CA ILE A 68 -7.64 5.46 12.89
C ILE A 68 -8.01 4.93 14.28
N LYS A 69 -9.30 4.66 14.50
CA LYS A 69 -9.75 4.06 15.76
C LYS A 69 -9.13 2.68 15.98
N ILE A 70 -9.08 1.83 14.95
CA ILE A 70 -8.42 0.51 15.03
C ILE A 70 -6.94 0.69 15.35
N ALA A 71 -6.22 1.55 14.63
CA ALA A 71 -4.80 1.81 14.85
C ALA A 71 -4.49 2.13 16.32
N ARG A 72 -5.27 3.04 16.91
CA ARG A 72 -5.18 3.42 18.33
C ARG A 72 -5.50 2.28 19.28
N GLU A 73 -6.54 1.49 18.98
CA GLU A 73 -6.97 0.38 19.84
C GLU A 73 -5.97 -0.78 19.86
N ILE A 74 -5.25 -1.01 18.76
CA ILE A 74 -4.30 -2.13 18.65
C ILE A 74 -2.84 -1.70 18.90
N GLY A 75 -2.60 -0.40 19.07
CA GLY A 75 -1.30 0.17 19.40
C GLY A 75 -0.33 0.18 18.23
N VAL A 76 -0.79 0.53 17.03
CA VAL A 76 0.05 0.70 15.83
C VAL A 76 -0.09 2.10 15.25
N ASP A 77 0.92 2.51 14.49
CA ASP A 77 0.95 3.79 13.81
C ASP A 77 0.07 3.78 12.54
N ILE A 78 -0.33 4.98 12.10
CA ILE A 78 -0.97 5.21 10.81
C ILE A 78 0.05 5.74 9.80
N VAL A 79 -0.15 5.48 8.52
CA VAL A 79 0.66 6.07 7.44
C VAL A 79 -0.21 6.48 6.27
N ALA A 80 0.09 7.61 5.64
CA ALA A 80 -0.59 8.10 4.47
C ALA A 80 0.13 7.68 3.19
N THR A 81 -0.63 7.23 2.20
CA THR A 81 -0.13 6.95 0.83
C THR A 81 -1.14 7.48 -0.19
N ASN A 82 -0.76 7.52 -1.46
CA ASN A 82 -1.63 8.00 -2.54
C ASN A 82 -1.86 6.98 -3.67
N ASP A 83 -1.44 5.72 -3.45
CA ASP A 83 -1.63 4.61 -4.40
C ASP A 83 -1.36 5.00 -5.87
N CYS A 84 -0.19 5.61 -6.12
CA CYS A 84 0.09 6.27 -7.39
C CYS A 84 0.16 5.26 -8.54
N HIS A 85 -0.61 5.51 -9.60
CA HIS A 85 -0.61 4.71 -10.84
C HIS A 85 -0.09 5.50 -12.05
N TYR A 86 0.13 6.80 -11.89
CA TYR A 86 0.66 7.71 -12.91
C TYR A 86 1.43 8.87 -12.27
N ILE A 87 2.17 9.64 -13.06
CA ILE A 87 3.07 10.68 -12.54
C ILE A 87 2.30 11.98 -12.33
N GLU A 88 1.63 12.48 -13.36
CA GLU A 88 0.94 13.77 -13.32
C GLU A 88 -0.59 13.59 -13.35
N LYS A 89 -1.33 14.51 -12.73
CA LYS A 89 -2.81 14.42 -12.66
C LYS A 89 -3.50 14.25 -14.03
N GLN A 90 -2.96 14.90 -15.06
CA GLN A 90 -3.45 14.82 -16.44
C GLN A 90 -3.27 13.46 -17.11
N ASP A 91 -2.34 12.63 -16.61
CA ASP A 91 -2.09 11.28 -17.13
C ASP A 91 -3.25 10.31 -16.81
N SER A 92 -4.19 10.72 -15.95
CA SER A 92 -5.40 9.96 -15.62
C SER A 92 -6.18 9.48 -16.86
N THR A 93 -6.23 10.28 -17.94
CA THR A 93 -6.83 9.87 -19.22
C THR A 93 -6.05 8.73 -19.89
N VAL A 94 -4.72 8.80 -19.92
CA VAL A 94 -3.86 7.76 -20.53
C VAL A 94 -3.96 6.47 -19.72
N HIS A 95 -3.97 6.58 -18.38
CA HIS A 95 -4.17 5.44 -17.49
C HIS A 95 -5.53 4.75 -17.73
N ASN A 96 -6.62 5.50 -17.94
CA ASN A 96 -7.93 4.91 -18.27
C ASN A 96 -7.89 4.11 -19.58
N ILE A 97 -7.20 4.63 -20.60
CA ILE A 97 -6.99 3.92 -21.88
C ILE A 97 -6.19 2.63 -21.66
N LEU A 98 -5.14 2.67 -20.83
CA LEU A 98 -4.34 1.49 -20.50
C LEU A 98 -5.19 0.40 -19.82
N LEU A 99 -6.07 0.76 -18.88
CA LEU A 99 -7.00 -0.18 -18.24
C LEU A 99 -7.97 -0.80 -19.24
N CYS A 100 -8.48 -0.02 -20.20
CA CYS A 100 -9.33 -0.52 -21.27
C CYS A 100 -8.59 -1.58 -22.11
N ILE A 101 -7.33 -1.33 -22.48
CA ILE A 101 -6.50 -2.28 -23.22
C ILE A 101 -6.29 -3.56 -22.40
N GLN A 102 -5.92 -3.45 -21.12
CA GLN A 102 -5.68 -4.60 -20.23
C GLN A 102 -6.93 -5.47 -20.04
N THR A 103 -8.11 -4.86 -19.97
CA THR A 103 -9.38 -5.55 -19.71
C THR A 103 -10.15 -5.93 -20.98
N ASN A 104 -9.57 -5.69 -22.16
CA ASN A 104 -10.22 -5.90 -23.46
C ASN A 104 -11.58 -5.21 -23.55
N ARG A 105 -11.59 -3.91 -23.21
CA ARG A 105 -12.74 -3.00 -23.20
C ARG A 105 -12.43 -1.75 -24.01
N THR A 106 -13.46 -0.95 -24.30
CA THR A 106 -13.32 0.38 -24.91
C THR A 106 -13.69 1.48 -23.93
N VAL A 107 -13.19 2.71 -24.15
CA VAL A 107 -13.54 3.88 -23.34
C VAL A 107 -15.04 4.21 -23.36
N ASN A 108 -15.78 3.69 -24.34
CA ASN A 108 -17.22 3.88 -24.49
C ASN A 108 -18.04 2.82 -23.74
N ASP A 109 -17.41 1.78 -23.19
CA ASP A 109 -18.11 0.74 -22.45
C ASP A 109 -18.54 1.28 -21.08
N SER A 110 -19.83 1.13 -20.76
CA SER A 110 -20.42 1.66 -19.51
C SER A 110 -20.05 0.87 -18.25
N ASP A 111 -19.65 -0.39 -18.42
CA ASP A 111 -19.28 -1.32 -17.33
C ASP A 111 -17.78 -1.70 -17.41
N ARG A 112 -16.95 -0.72 -17.79
CA ARG A 112 -15.49 -0.90 -17.82
C ARG A 112 -14.90 -0.63 -16.45
N MET A 113 -13.76 -1.26 -16.17
CA MET A 113 -12.96 -0.93 -15.01
C MET A 113 -12.39 0.48 -15.16
N GLU A 114 -12.69 1.36 -14.21
CA GLU A 114 -12.14 2.71 -14.14
C GLU A 114 -11.93 3.16 -12.69
N PHE A 115 -11.06 4.15 -12.53
CA PHE A 115 -10.82 4.79 -11.25
C PHE A 115 -11.84 5.92 -11.07
N LYS A 116 -12.43 6.04 -9.87
CA LYS A 116 -13.51 7.00 -9.59
C LYS A 116 -13.07 8.47 -9.66
N THR A 117 -11.77 8.75 -9.52
CA THR A 117 -11.21 10.11 -9.54
C THR A 117 -9.85 10.13 -10.26
N SER A 118 -9.34 11.34 -10.53
CA SER A 118 -8.02 11.58 -11.13
C SER A 118 -6.91 11.81 -10.07
N GLU A 119 -7.13 11.35 -8.84
CA GLU A 119 -6.27 11.67 -7.69
C GLU A 119 -5.12 10.68 -7.45
N PHE A 120 -4.84 9.75 -8.38
CA PHE A 120 -3.88 8.65 -8.22
C PHE A 120 -2.51 8.96 -8.88
N TYR A 121 -2.11 10.23 -8.83
CA TYR A 121 -0.83 10.72 -9.34
C TYR A 121 0.19 10.90 -8.21
N LEU A 122 1.45 11.20 -8.55
CA LEU A 122 2.45 11.55 -7.55
C LEU A 122 2.21 12.99 -7.04
N LYS A 123 1.38 13.11 -6.00
CA LYS A 123 1.13 14.39 -5.31
C LYS A 123 2.40 14.96 -4.70
N THR A 124 2.46 16.29 -4.63
CA THR A 124 3.47 17.02 -3.87
C THR A 124 3.28 16.81 -2.36
N GLU A 125 4.33 17.09 -1.58
CA GLU A 125 4.23 17.06 -0.11
C GLU A 125 3.13 17.99 0.40
N ASP A 126 3.03 19.22 -0.13
CA ASP A 126 2.03 20.20 0.28
C ASP A 126 0.61 19.68 0.03
N GLU A 127 0.33 19.10 -1.15
CA GLU A 127 -0.96 18.49 -1.46
C GLU A 127 -1.29 17.33 -0.51
N MET A 128 -0.31 16.47 -0.23
CA MET A 128 -0.51 15.34 0.69
C MET A 128 -0.77 15.82 2.14
N ARG A 129 -0.04 16.85 2.59
CA ARG A 129 -0.26 17.46 3.91
C ARG A 129 -1.60 18.18 4.00
N GLU A 130 -2.09 18.77 2.91
CA GLU A 130 -3.44 19.35 2.87
C GLU A 130 -4.51 18.27 3.00
N VAL A 131 -4.40 17.17 2.24
CA VAL A 131 -5.34 16.03 2.31
C VAL A 131 -5.40 15.44 3.73
N PHE A 132 -4.24 15.29 4.37
CA PHE A 132 -4.13 14.69 5.71
C PHE A 132 -3.88 15.73 6.82
N ALA A 133 -4.36 16.97 6.66
CA ALA A 133 -4.09 18.06 7.62
C ALA A 133 -4.57 17.78 9.05
N SER A 134 -5.57 16.90 9.21
CA SER A 134 -6.06 16.46 10.53
C SER A 134 -5.20 15.38 11.19
N TYR A 135 -4.31 14.75 10.43
CA TYR A 135 -3.47 13.62 10.83
C TYR A 135 -2.04 13.77 10.28
N PRO A 136 -1.32 14.86 10.64
CA PRO A 136 0.03 15.11 10.13
C PRO A 136 1.00 13.94 10.41
N GLU A 137 0.77 13.19 11.49
CA GLU A 137 1.56 12.01 11.84
C GLU A 137 1.51 10.91 10.76
N ALA A 138 0.42 10.82 9.98
CA ALA A 138 0.32 9.85 8.90
C ALA A 138 1.34 10.14 7.78
N ILE A 139 1.59 11.43 7.51
CA ILE A 139 2.60 11.87 6.54
C ILE A 139 4.00 11.72 7.14
N ASP A 140 4.21 12.14 8.39
CA ASP A 140 5.53 12.08 9.01
C ASP A 140 6.01 10.62 9.16
N ASN A 141 5.09 9.67 9.38
CA ASN A 141 5.41 8.24 9.42
C ASN A 141 5.88 7.68 8.06
N THR A 142 5.64 8.35 6.94
CA THR A 142 6.22 7.93 5.64
C THR A 142 7.74 8.03 5.67
N GLN A 143 8.28 9.10 6.27
CA GLN A 143 9.73 9.28 6.44
C GLN A 143 10.28 8.25 7.43
N LYS A 144 9.57 7.98 8.53
CA LYS A 144 9.94 6.92 9.48
C LYS A 144 10.11 5.57 8.77
N ILE A 145 9.15 5.18 7.91
CA ILE A 145 9.24 3.93 7.14
C ILE A 145 10.39 3.99 6.13
N ALA A 146 10.60 5.11 5.46
CA ALA A 146 11.72 5.28 4.54
C ALA A 146 13.07 5.07 5.25
N ASP A 147 13.23 5.59 6.46
CA ASP A 147 14.44 5.44 7.28
C ASP A 147 14.66 3.97 7.74
N MET A 148 13.59 3.19 7.91
CA MET A 148 13.67 1.76 8.21
C MET A 148 14.17 0.93 7.02
N CYS A 149 13.87 1.37 5.80
CA CYS A 149 14.13 0.63 4.56
C CYS A 149 15.56 0.84 4.05
N ASN A 150 16.49 -0.01 4.52
CA ASN A 150 17.88 -0.03 4.05
C ASN A 150 18.17 -1.37 3.37
N VAL A 151 18.05 -1.43 2.05
CA VAL A 151 18.28 -2.64 1.25
C VAL A 151 19.41 -2.41 0.27
N ASP A 152 20.51 -3.12 0.48
CA ASP A 152 21.68 -3.06 -0.39
C ASP A 152 21.64 -4.18 -1.44
N PHE A 153 21.81 -3.79 -2.70
CA PHE A 153 21.99 -4.72 -3.81
C PHE A 153 23.46 -4.79 -4.20
N GLU A 154 24.02 -6.00 -4.16
CA GLU A 154 25.36 -6.25 -4.68
C GLU A 154 25.31 -6.50 -6.19
N PHE A 155 25.88 -5.57 -6.96
CA PHE A 155 25.99 -5.68 -8.41
C PHE A 155 27.39 -6.11 -8.83
N GLY A 156 27.50 -6.79 -9.97
CA GLY A 156 28.79 -7.14 -10.57
C GLY A 156 29.44 -8.43 -10.04
N VAL A 157 28.84 -9.10 -9.05
CA VAL A 157 29.30 -10.41 -8.57
C VAL A 157 28.74 -11.53 -9.44
N ARG A 158 29.63 -12.28 -10.09
CA ARG A 158 29.26 -13.46 -10.87
C ARG A 158 28.97 -14.63 -9.92
N LYS A 159 27.70 -15.00 -9.79
CA LYS A 159 27.25 -16.21 -9.08
C LYS A 159 27.20 -17.39 -10.05
N LEU A 160 28.36 -17.86 -10.49
CA LEU A 160 28.44 -19.06 -11.35
C LEU A 160 28.20 -20.32 -10.51
N PRO A 161 27.44 -21.31 -11.03
CA PRO A 161 27.32 -22.59 -10.35
C PRO A 161 28.69 -23.26 -10.25
N ARG A 162 28.93 -23.93 -9.14
CA ARG A 162 30.08 -24.82 -9.02
C ARG A 162 29.90 -25.97 -10.00
N PHE A 163 30.88 -26.17 -10.88
CA PHE A 163 30.96 -27.32 -11.76
C PHE A 163 32.08 -28.23 -11.26
N ASP A 164 31.73 -29.44 -10.82
CA ASP A 164 32.72 -30.43 -10.41
C ASP A 164 33.23 -31.18 -11.66
N VAL A 165 34.48 -30.90 -12.02
CA VAL A 165 35.19 -31.56 -13.12
C VAL A 165 35.61 -32.99 -12.73
N PRO A 166 35.55 -33.97 -13.65
CA PRO A 166 36.16 -35.28 -13.43
C PRO A 166 37.65 -35.13 -13.10
N ASN A 167 38.16 -35.96 -12.17
CA ASN A 167 39.56 -35.98 -11.72
C ASN A 167 40.12 -34.70 -11.06
N ASN A 168 39.29 -33.69 -10.72
CA ASN A 168 39.77 -32.38 -10.22
C ASN A 168 40.76 -31.68 -11.19
N GLU A 169 40.58 -31.86 -12.49
CA GLU A 169 41.39 -31.18 -13.51
C GLU A 169 40.76 -29.83 -13.88
N ASP A 170 41.46 -28.72 -13.60
CA ASP A 170 41.06 -27.34 -13.96
C ASP A 170 40.99 -27.09 -15.47
#